data_AF-A0A2V5UBX3-F1
#
_entry.id   AF-A0A2V5UBX3-F1
#
_cell.length_a   1.000
_cell.length_b   1.000
_cell.length_c   1.000
_cell.angle_alpha   90.00
_cell.angle_beta   90.00
_cell.angle_gamma   90.00
#
_symmetry.space_group_name_H-M   'P 1'
#
loop_
_entity.id
_entity.type
_entity.pdbx_description
1 polymer ?
#
loop_
_entity_poly.entity_id
_entity_poly.type
_entity_poly.pdbx_seq_one_letter_code
_entity_poly.pdbx_strand_id
1 'polypeptide(L)'
;VDDAIITLLTGVCQLMSDEVLDKNNQQKRFGYAYEILFFDGERFKYVDNILYRTLDIFYDIDKDGGKYLFYPLAYKYRSFDYFSVVQTFDFNTGAIVLDAITPVFDQMLDVLPLIPGIDVSKSKGLSLISDFYCLFLRLDASDHSSFTASVVFPSSQPNLPLVVKNVEGKEIFEFKFAFIPSLYQQLKSLGI
;
A
#
# COMPACT_ATOMS: atom_id res chain seq x y z
N VAL A 1 -0.96 -16.88 -18.96
CA VAL A 1 -0.39 -17.15 -17.61
C VAL A 1 -0.39 -15.87 -16.82
N ASP A 2 0.11 -14.77 -17.41
CA ASP A 2 0.09 -13.43 -16.82
C ASP A 2 -1.30 -12.94 -16.41
N ASP A 3 -2.32 -13.09 -17.26
CA ASP A 3 -3.68 -12.64 -16.94
C ASP A 3 -4.27 -13.37 -15.73
N ALA A 4 -4.09 -14.69 -15.63
CA ALA A 4 -4.60 -15.47 -14.50
C ALA A 4 -3.88 -15.11 -13.18
N ILE A 5 -2.60 -14.77 -13.24
CA ILE A 5 -1.81 -14.31 -12.10
C ILE A 5 -2.25 -12.90 -11.67
N ILE A 6 -2.44 -11.99 -12.62
CA ILE A 6 -2.95 -10.65 -12.37
C ILE A 6 -4.36 -10.75 -11.76
N THR A 7 -5.27 -11.53 -12.34
CA THR A 7 -6.62 -11.73 -11.80
C THR A 7 -6.59 -12.30 -10.38
N LEU A 8 -5.72 -13.27 -10.08
CA LEU A 8 -5.61 -13.83 -8.72
C LEU A 8 -5.09 -12.77 -7.73
N LEU A 9 -4.02 -12.05 -8.09
CA LEU A 9 -3.44 -10.99 -7.25
C LEU A 9 -4.42 -9.83 -7.04
N THR A 10 -5.10 -9.40 -8.10
CA THR A 10 -6.16 -8.40 -8.04
C THR A 10 -7.31 -8.89 -7.16
N GLY A 11 -7.76 -10.15 -7.30
CA GLY A 11 -8.83 -10.71 -6.47
C GLY A 11 -8.49 -10.80 -4.98
N VAL A 12 -7.28 -11.27 -4.63
CA VAL A 12 -6.81 -11.31 -3.24
C VAL A 12 -6.69 -9.89 -2.69
N CYS A 13 -6.13 -8.96 -3.46
CA CYS A 13 -5.99 -7.58 -3.01
C CYS A 13 -7.31 -6.81 -3.02
N GLN A 14 -8.32 -7.25 -3.77
CA GLN A 14 -9.66 -6.66 -3.76
C GLN A 14 -10.39 -7.06 -2.48
N LEU A 15 -10.25 -8.32 -2.02
CA LEU A 15 -10.71 -8.73 -0.69
C LEU A 15 -10.02 -7.91 0.42
N MET A 16 -8.72 -7.67 0.30
CA MET A 16 -7.98 -6.81 1.24
C MET A 16 -8.39 -5.33 1.13
N SER A 17 -8.63 -4.86 -0.09
CA SER A 17 -9.09 -3.50 -0.34
C SER A 17 -10.48 -3.30 0.25
N ASP A 18 -11.39 -4.26 0.13
CA ASP A 18 -12.70 -4.23 0.76
C ASP A 18 -12.57 -4.25 2.28
N GLU A 19 -11.63 -5.04 2.82
CA GLU A 19 -11.34 -5.08 4.25
C GLU A 19 -10.77 -3.75 4.78
N VAL A 20 -9.91 -3.07 4.01
CA VAL A 20 -9.28 -1.78 4.37
C VAL A 20 -10.20 -0.57 4.08
N LEU A 21 -11.02 -0.64 3.04
CA LEU A 21 -11.91 0.43 2.58
C LEU A 21 -13.28 0.42 3.28
N ASP A 22 -13.75 -0.70 3.83
CA ASP A 22 -14.99 -0.72 4.60
C ASP A 22 -14.81 0.11 5.89
N LYS A 23 -15.66 1.13 6.03
CA LYS A 23 -15.74 2.05 7.18
C LYS A 23 -15.86 1.31 8.52
N ASN A 24 -16.45 0.12 8.55
CA ASN A 24 -16.61 -0.66 9.78
C ASN A 24 -15.29 -1.33 10.25
N ASN A 25 -14.40 -1.67 9.32
CA ASN A 25 -13.12 -2.30 9.63
C ASN A 25 -12.04 -1.27 9.97
N GLN A 26 -12.12 -0.06 9.38
CA GLN A 26 -11.31 1.10 9.78
C GLN A 26 -11.42 1.43 11.28
N GLN A 27 -12.57 1.13 11.91
CA GLN A 27 -12.79 1.35 13.35
C GLN A 27 -12.25 0.21 14.23
N LYS A 28 -12.04 -0.99 13.70
CA LYS A 28 -11.78 -2.19 14.51
C LYS A 28 -10.33 -2.66 14.54
N ARG A 29 -9.41 -2.04 13.78
CA ARG A 29 -7.97 -2.42 13.75
C ARG A 29 -7.76 -3.93 13.60
N PHE A 30 -8.65 -4.65 12.93
CA PHE A 30 -8.55 -6.11 12.81
C PHE A 30 -8.66 -6.48 11.34
N GLY A 31 -7.53 -6.88 10.80
CA GLY A 31 -7.27 -7.21 9.40
C GLY A 31 -5.76 -7.17 9.15
N TYR A 32 -5.00 -7.98 9.91
CA TYR A 32 -3.55 -8.07 9.82
C TYR A 32 -3.16 -9.44 9.26
N ALA A 33 -3.02 -9.51 7.94
CA ALA A 33 -2.26 -10.56 7.25
C ALA A 33 -1.67 -9.97 5.97
N TYR A 34 -0.72 -9.04 6.10
CA TYR A 34 -0.11 -8.38 4.93
C TYR A 34 1.15 -9.13 4.48
N GLU A 35 0.98 -10.40 4.11
CA GLU A 35 1.92 -11.06 3.20
C GLU A 35 1.43 -10.80 1.78
N ILE A 36 1.83 -9.67 1.19
CA ILE A 36 1.61 -9.46 -0.24
C ILE A 36 2.66 -10.24 -1.01
N LEU A 37 2.19 -11.11 -1.90
CA LEU A 37 3.02 -11.81 -2.87
C LEU A 37 3.17 -10.92 -4.12
N PHE A 38 4.41 -10.60 -4.48
CA PHE A 38 4.74 -9.94 -5.75
C PHE A 38 5.24 -10.98 -6.74
N PHE A 39 4.67 -11.00 -7.95
CA PHE A 39 5.17 -11.82 -9.05
C PHE A 39 6.18 -11.03 -9.86
N ASP A 40 7.42 -11.50 -9.92
CA ASP A 40 8.52 -10.80 -10.61
C ASP A 40 8.68 -11.19 -12.09
N GLY A 41 7.76 -12.00 -12.61
CA GLY A 41 7.83 -12.60 -13.95
C GLY A 41 8.22 -14.07 -13.95
N GLU A 42 8.81 -14.59 -12.87
CA GLU A 42 9.22 -15.99 -12.75
C GLU A 42 8.56 -16.70 -11.56
N ARG A 43 8.47 -16.03 -10.41
CA ARG A 43 7.92 -16.61 -9.17
C ARG A 43 7.26 -15.57 -8.29
N PHE A 44 6.36 -16.04 -7.43
CA PHE A 44 5.85 -15.24 -6.32
C PHE A 44 6.93 -15.06 -5.26
N LYS A 45 7.11 -13.83 -4.81
CA LYS A 45 8.04 -13.43 -3.76
C LYS A 45 7.30 -12.69 -2.66
N TYR A 46 7.66 -12.99 -1.42
CA TYR A 46 7.29 -12.16 -0.29
C TYR A 46 7.93 -10.79 -0.43
N VAL A 47 7.14 -9.75 -0.19
CA VAL A 47 7.62 -8.38 -0.27
C VAL A 47 7.91 -7.85 1.13
N ASP A 48 9.20 -7.61 1.39
CA ASP A 48 9.66 -6.89 2.57
C ASP A 48 9.79 -5.39 2.28
N ASN A 49 9.82 -4.58 3.35
CA ASN A 49 10.08 -3.14 3.28
C ASN A 49 9.14 -2.43 2.28
N ILE A 50 7.84 -2.58 2.50
CA ILE A 50 6.75 -2.13 1.62
C ILE A 50 5.88 -1.08 2.29
N LEU A 51 5.48 -0.07 1.52
CA LEU A 51 4.50 0.94 1.94
C LEU A 51 3.18 0.77 1.18
N TYR A 52 2.09 0.69 1.93
CA TYR A 52 0.72 0.67 1.45
C TYR A 52 0.08 2.05 1.55
N ARG A 53 -0.56 2.46 0.45
CA ARG A 53 -1.38 3.67 0.40
C ARG A 53 -2.70 3.37 -0.27
N THR A 54 -3.73 4.06 0.21
CA THR A 54 -5.08 3.93 -0.33
C THR A 54 -5.52 5.26 -0.93
N LEU A 55 -6.13 5.21 -2.11
CA LEU A 55 -6.63 6.40 -2.80
C LEU A 55 -7.90 6.15 -3.61
N ASP A 56 -8.77 7.14 -3.65
CA ASP A 56 -9.88 7.21 -4.59
C ASP A 56 -9.43 8.02 -5.82
N ILE A 57 -9.83 7.59 -7.00
CA ILE A 57 -9.46 8.19 -8.28
C ILE A 57 -10.72 8.41 -9.09
N PHE A 58 -10.89 9.63 -9.59
CA PHE A 58 -11.83 9.92 -10.67
C PHE A 58 -11.07 10.14 -11.96
N TYR A 59 -11.36 9.34 -12.99
CA TYR A 59 -10.73 9.41 -14.31
C TYR A 59 -11.70 9.92 -15.37
N ASP A 60 -11.39 11.07 -15.97
CA ASP A 60 -12.10 11.64 -17.11
C ASP A 60 -11.42 11.16 -18.41
N ILE A 61 -12.06 10.17 -19.04
CA ILE A 61 -11.54 9.48 -20.24
C ILE A 61 -11.37 10.46 -21.40
N ASP A 62 -12.27 11.44 -21.56
CA ASP A 62 -12.24 12.38 -22.68
C ASP A 62 -11.07 13.37 -22.59
N LYS A 63 -10.53 13.58 -21.38
CA LYS A 63 -9.46 14.54 -21.11
C LYS A 63 -8.12 13.89 -20.79
N ASP A 64 -8.07 12.55 -20.72
CA ASP A 64 -6.93 11.80 -20.19
C ASP A 64 -6.41 12.36 -18.85
N GLY A 65 -7.34 12.73 -17.97
CA GLY A 65 -7.04 13.45 -16.74
C GLY A 65 -8.03 13.12 -15.64
N GLY A 66 -7.90 13.78 -14.50
CA GLY A 66 -8.78 13.48 -13.38
C GLY A 66 -8.34 14.07 -12.06
N LYS A 67 -8.90 13.51 -10.99
CA LYS A 67 -8.60 13.88 -9.61
C LYS A 67 -8.35 12.62 -8.81
N TYR A 68 -7.57 12.76 -7.76
CA TYR A 68 -7.36 11.69 -6.80
C TYR A 68 -7.44 12.25 -5.38
N LEU A 69 -7.79 11.37 -4.45
CA LEU A 69 -7.84 11.67 -3.03
C LEU A 69 -7.16 10.54 -2.28
N PHE A 70 -6.05 10.85 -1.64
CA PHE A 70 -5.41 9.94 -0.71
C PHE A 70 -6.22 9.81 0.58
N TYR A 71 -6.31 8.60 1.10
CA TYR A 71 -6.79 8.35 2.45
C TYR A 71 -5.73 8.81 3.46
N PRO A 72 -6.14 9.20 4.68
CA PRO A 72 -5.22 9.75 5.65
C PRO A 72 -4.25 8.72 6.25
N LEU A 73 -4.52 7.41 6.13
CA LEU A 73 -3.70 6.37 6.74
C LEU A 73 -2.76 5.72 5.73
N ALA A 74 -1.48 5.62 6.08
CA ALA A 74 -0.50 4.80 5.38
C ALA A 74 -0.02 3.67 6.28
N TYR A 75 0.30 2.54 5.68
CA TYR A 75 0.82 1.39 6.40
C TYR A 75 2.19 1.03 5.86
N LYS A 76 3.16 0.80 6.73
CA LYS A 76 4.50 0.37 6.36
C LYS A 76 4.72 -0.99 7.01
N TYR A 77 5.10 -1.97 6.21
CA TYR A 77 5.44 -3.30 6.68
C TYR A 77 6.93 -3.57 6.51
N ARG A 78 7.52 -4.18 7.53
CA ARG A 78 8.87 -4.71 7.48
C ARG A 78 8.98 -5.98 8.31
N SER A 79 9.52 -7.01 7.71
CA SER A 79 9.88 -8.28 8.33
C SER A 79 11.31 -8.25 8.84
N PHE A 80 11.52 -9.00 9.92
CA PHE A 80 12.81 -9.31 10.52
C PHE A 80 12.83 -10.81 10.81
N ASP A 81 13.99 -11.36 11.15
CA ASP A 81 14.18 -12.82 11.27
C ASP A 81 13.09 -13.54 12.10
N TYR A 82 12.66 -12.96 13.23
CA TYR A 82 11.73 -13.61 14.18
C TYR A 82 10.43 -12.83 14.42
N PHE A 83 10.22 -11.70 13.77
CA PHE A 83 9.04 -10.87 13.96
C PHE A 83 8.82 -9.95 12.76
N SER A 84 7.63 -9.37 12.66
CA SER A 84 7.34 -8.30 11.69
C SER A 84 6.88 -7.05 12.40
N VAL A 85 7.03 -5.91 11.75
CA VAL A 85 6.49 -4.64 12.22
C VAL A 85 5.54 -4.08 11.18
N VAL A 86 4.36 -3.71 11.65
CA VAL A 86 3.42 -2.87 10.92
C VAL A 86 3.42 -1.50 11.58
N GLN A 87 3.76 -0.49 10.81
CA GLN A 87 3.64 0.90 11.20
C GLN A 87 2.43 1.51 10.52
N THR A 88 1.53 2.09 11.30
CA THR A 88 0.46 2.95 10.79
C THR A 88 0.86 4.41 10.97
N PHE A 89 0.81 5.19 9.89
CA PHE A 89 1.00 6.63 9.90
C PHE A 89 -0.30 7.33 9.55
N ASP A 90 -0.76 8.24 10.41
CA ASP A 90 -1.92 9.09 10.16
C ASP A 90 -1.50 10.50 9.75
N PHE A 91 -1.75 10.86 8.49
CA PHE A 91 -1.42 12.17 7.92
C PHE A 91 -2.25 13.32 8.46
N ASN A 92 -3.42 13.05 9.05
CA ASN A 92 -4.25 14.11 9.64
C ASN A 92 -3.70 14.57 10.99
N THR A 93 -3.22 13.62 11.80
CA THR A 93 -2.78 13.87 13.18
C THR A 93 -1.26 13.88 13.32
N GLY A 94 -0.53 13.33 12.35
CA GLY A 94 0.90 13.04 12.44
C GLY A 94 1.22 11.87 13.37
N ALA A 95 0.22 11.12 13.83
CA ALA A 95 0.42 10.01 14.76
C ALA A 95 1.08 8.83 14.06
N ILE A 96 1.98 8.16 14.80
CA ILE A 96 2.62 6.91 14.39
C ILE A 96 2.25 5.84 15.41
N VAL A 97 1.69 4.73 14.93
CA VAL A 97 1.43 3.52 15.72
C VAL A 97 2.31 2.41 15.18
N LEU A 98 2.97 1.68 16.08
CA LEU A 98 3.86 0.58 15.76
C LEU A 98 3.32 -0.69 16.41
N ASP A 99 3.01 -1.68 15.59
CA ASP A 99 2.59 -3.00 16.02
C ASP A 99 3.69 -4.01 15.65
N ALA A 100 4.27 -4.67 16.66
CA ALA A 100 5.16 -5.80 16.46
C ALA A 100 4.35 -7.10 16.46
N ILE A 101 4.47 -7.87 15.39
CA ILE A 101 3.83 -9.17 15.21
C ILE A 101 4.87 -10.24 15.48
N THR A 102 4.67 -10.99 16.56
CA THR A 102 5.57 -12.06 17.01
C THR A 102 4.85 -13.42 16.93
N PRO A 103 5.60 -14.54 16.86
CA PRO A 103 5.03 -15.87 17.06
C PRO A 103 4.32 -15.98 18.42
N VAL A 104 3.19 -16.67 18.45
CA VAL A 104 2.27 -16.75 19.61
C VAL A 104 2.89 -17.44 20.84
N PHE A 105 4.01 -18.15 20.67
CA PHE A 105 4.53 -19.08 21.68
C PHE A 105 5.57 -18.50 22.63
N ASP A 106 6.11 -17.31 22.34
CA ASP A 106 7.19 -16.71 23.15
C ASP A 106 6.72 -15.43 23.85
N GLN A 107 7.04 -15.29 25.14
CA GLN A 107 7.09 -13.98 25.80
C GLN A 107 8.25 -13.18 25.18
N MET A 108 8.06 -12.64 23.98
CA MET A 108 9.06 -11.81 23.35
C MET A 108 9.20 -10.51 24.12
N LEU A 109 10.45 -10.16 24.42
CA LEU A 109 10.82 -8.82 24.88
C LEU A 109 10.29 -7.78 23.88
N ASP A 110 9.95 -6.58 24.35
CA ASP A 110 9.59 -5.48 23.46
C ASP A 110 10.75 -5.23 22.47
N VAL A 111 10.53 -5.60 21.21
CA VAL A 111 11.54 -5.53 20.15
C VAL A 111 11.59 -4.17 19.47
N LEU A 112 10.56 -3.33 19.61
CA LEU A 112 10.48 -2.04 18.92
C LEU A 112 11.68 -1.12 19.21
N PRO A 113 12.16 -1.01 20.46
CA PRO A 113 13.34 -0.18 20.77
C PRO A 113 14.65 -0.70 20.16
N LEU A 114 14.70 -1.97 19.74
CA LEU A 114 15.88 -2.60 19.17
C LEU A 114 16.02 -2.35 17.66
N ILE A 115 14.97 -1.83 17.02
CA ILE A 115 14.92 -1.67 15.57
C ILE A 115 15.59 -0.35 15.16
N PRO A 116 16.65 -0.40 14.32
CA PRO A 116 17.31 0.82 13.85
C PRO A 116 16.33 1.77 13.14
N GLY A 117 16.32 3.03 13.59
CA GLY A 117 15.49 4.08 13.02
C GLY A 117 14.17 4.30 13.76
N ILE A 118 13.72 3.36 14.59
CA ILE A 118 12.56 3.53 15.47
C ILE A 118 12.99 4.17 16.80
N ASP A 119 12.26 5.19 17.24
CA ASP A 119 12.37 5.75 18.59
C ASP A 119 10.94 6.07 19.07
N VAL A 120 10.37 5.11 19.82
CA VAL A 120 8.99 5.18 20.34
C VAL A 120 8.81 6.40 21.23
N SER A 121 9.85 6.78 22.01
CA SER A 121 9.79 7.93 22.93
C SER A 121 9.69 9.27 22.20
N LYS A 122 10.17 9.34 20.96
CA LYS A 122 10.12 10.53 20.11
C LYS A 122 9.08 10.42 19.00
N SER A 123 8.19 9.43 19.06
CA SER A 123 7.24 9.11 18.00
C SER A 123 7.89 9.02 16.61
N LYS A 124 9.11 8.49 16.55
CA LYS A 124 9.85 8.30 15.31
C LYS A 124 9.68 6.86 14.85
N GLY A 125 9.08 6.69 13.68
CA GLY A 125 8.91 5.40 13.04
C GLY A 125 9.95 5.09 11.96
N LEU A 126 9.74 3.98 11.27
CA LEU A 126 10.36 3.64 10.00
C LEU A 126 10.07 4.71 8.94
N SER A 127 11.05 4.93 8.07
CA SER A 127 10.91 5.77 6.87
C SER A 127 9.82 5.20 5.94
N LEU A 128 9.03 6.10 5.36
CA LEU A 128 8.05 5.78 4.32
C LEU A 128 8.72 5.43 2.98
N ILE A 129 10.01 5.79 2.80
CA ILE A 129 10.82 5.32 1.68
C ILE A 129 10.94 3.80 1.80
N SER A 130 10.59 3.12 0.72
CA SER A 130 10.38 1.67 0.68
C SER A 130 11.03 1.07 -0.56
N ASP A 131 11.37 -0.21 -0.49
CA ASP A 131 11.83 -0.98 -1.66
C ASP A 131 10.65 -1.31 -2.58
N PHE A 132 9.46 -1.40 -2.01
CA PHE A 132 8.21 -1.61 -2.74
C PHE A 132 7.11 -0.67 -2.26
N TYR A 133 6.19 -0.39 -3.16
CA TYR A 133 4.98 0.37 -2.87
C TYR A 133 3.78 -0.43 -3.35
N CYS A 134 2.68 -0.36 -2.59
CA CYS A 134 1.39 -0.89 -2.98
C CYS A 134 0.34 0.21 -2.88
N LEU A 135 -0.39 0.39 -3.97
CA LEU A 135 -1.54 1.26 -4.02
C LEU A 135 -2.81 0.41 -4.02
N PHE A 136 -3.65 0.58 -3.01
CA PHE A 136 -5.04 0.17 -3.06
C PHE A 136 -5.86 1.32 -3.62
N LEU A 137 -6.66 1.07 -4.66
CA LEU A 137 -7.37 2.15 -5.32
C LEU A 137 -8.80 1.77 -5.66
N ARG A 138 -9.70 2.75 -5.52
CA ARG A 138 -11.00 2.78 -6.20
C ARG A 138 -10.89 3.75 -7.37
N LEU A 139 -11.18 3.29 -8.57
CA LEU A 139 -11.15 4.08 -9.80
C LEU A 139 -12.56 4.18 -10.35
N ASP A 140 -13.11 5.39 -10.34
CA ASP A 140 -14.38 5.73 -10.97
C ASP A 140 -14.11 6.51 -12.26
N ALA A 141 -14.61 6.03 -13.40
CA ALA A 141 -14.38 6.64 -14.70
C ALA A 141 -15.61 7.43 -15.21
N SER A 142 -15.39 8.38 -16.13
CA SER A 142 -16.45 9.20 -16.72
C SER A 142 -17.47 8.42 -17.56
N ASP A 143 -17.15 7.21 -18.00
CA ASP A 143 -18.07 6.28 -18.66
C ASP A 143 -18.88 5.42 -17.67
N HIS A 144 -18.85 5.75 -16.39
CA HIS A 144 -19.50 5.04 -15.28
C HIS A 144 -18.91 3.67 -14.95
N SER A 145 -17.77 3.29 -15.53
CA SER A 145 -17.03 2.12 -15.05
C SER A 145 -16.44 2.42 -13.66
N SER A 146 -16.51 1.43 -12.77
CA SER A 146 -15.94 1.54 -11.42
C SER A 146 -15.15 0.27 -11.12
N PHE A 147 -13.94 0.44 -10.61
CA PHE A 147 -12.99 -0.63 -10.34
C PHE A 147 -12.40 -0.49 -8.95
N THR A 148 -12.21 -1.60 -8.25
CA THR A 148 -11.32 -1.67 -7.09
C THR A 148 -10.12 -2.53 -7.47
N ALA A 149 -8.91 -2.03 -7.24
CA ALA A 149 -7.71 -2.74 -7.61
C ALA A 149 -6.57 -2.49 -6.62
N SER A 150 -5.52 -3.29 -6.76
CA SER A 150 -4.22 -2.98 -6.18
C SER A 150 -3.14 -2.99 -7.24
N VAL A 151 -2.10 -2.20 -7.01
CA VAL A 151 -0.89 -2.21 -7.84
C VAL A 151 0.32 -2.22 -6.93
N VAL A 152 1.14 -3.27 -7.06
CA VAL A 152 2.41 -3.41 -6.35
C VAL A 152 3.54 -3.16 -7.33
N PHE A 153 4.51 -2.33 -6.96
CA PHE A 153 5.65 -2.02 -7.80
C PHE A 153 6.92 -1.77 -6.97
N PRO A 154 8.10 -2.17 -7.46
CA PRO A 154 9.37 -1.85 -6.82
C PRO A 154 9.72 -0.38 -7.00
N SER A 155 10.43 0.20 -6.03
CA SER A 155 10.91 1.60 -6.07
C SER A 155 11.94 1.86 -7.18
N SER A 156 12.53 0.81 -7.74
CA SER A 156 13.45 0.88 -8.87
C SER A 156 12.75 0.91 -10.24
N GLN A 157 11.44 0.69 -10.30
CA GLN A 157 10.70 0.67 -11.56
C GLN A 157 10.70 2.07 -12.22
N PRO A 158 10.91 2.17 -13.55
CA PRO A 158 10.77 3.44 -14.26
C PRO A 158 9.31 3.94 -14.22
N ASN A 159 9.13 5.26 -14.18
CA ASN A 159 7.81 5.91 -14.21
C ASN A 159 6.85 5.49 -13.08
N LEU A 160 7.35 5.43 -11.84
CA LEU A 160 6.58 5.07 -10.65
C LEU A 160 5.26 5.85 -10.51
N PRO A 161 4.12 5.16 -10.27
CA PRO A 161 2.84 5.76 -9.92
C PRO A 161 2.89 6.64 -8.66
N LEU A 162 3.66 6.21 -7.67
CA LEU A 162 3.85 6.88 -6.39
C LEU A 162 5.35 7.10 -6.15
N VAL A 163 5.71 8.31 -5.74
CA VAL A 163 7.05 8.64 -5.29
C VAL A 163 6.96 9.20 -3.88
N VAL A 164 7.80 8.71 -2.98
CA VAL A 164 8.02 9.30 -1.66
C VAL A 164 9.25 10.20 -1.76
N LYS A 165 9.09 11.48 -1.45
CA LYS A 165 10.19 12.47 -1.47
C LYS A 165 10.43 13.00 -0.07
N ASN A 166 11.69 13.29 0.26
CA ASN A 166 12.02 14.07 1.44
C ASN A 166 12.11 15.55 1.05
N VAL A 167 11.24 16.37 1.63
CA VAL A 167 11.22 17.83 1.47
C VAL A 167 11.33 18.45 2.85
N GLU A 168 12.43 19.16 3.09
CA GLU A 168 12.69 19.84 4.38
C GLU A 168 12.61 18.90 5.60
N GLY A 169 13.07 17.66 5.45
CA GLY A 169 13.04 16.66 6.52
C GLY A 169 11.69 15.96 6.69
N LYS A 170 10.68 16.27 5.87
CA LYS A 170 9.38 15.59 5.86
C LYS A 170 9.23 14.70 4.63
N GLU A 171 8.69 13.52 4.84
CA GLU A 171 8.37 12.60 3.75
C GLU A 171 6.98 12.93 3.19
N ILE A 172 6.91 13.22 1.90
CA ILE A 172 5.69 13.57 1.18
C ILE A 172 5.44 12.59 0.03
N PHE A 173 4.17 12.42 -0.31
CA PHE A 173 3.77 11.62 -1.48
C PHE A 173 3.55 12.48 -2.69
N GLU A 174 4.08 12.03 -3.82
CA GLU A 174 3.75 12.53 -5.13
C GLU A 174 3.15 11.40 -5.95
N PHE A 175 1.91 11.61 -6.41
CA PHE A 175 1.20 10.68 -7.26
C PHE A 175 1.22 11.18 -8.70
N LYS A 176 1.65 10.32 -9.63
CA LYS A 176 1.72 10.64 -11.05
C LYS A 176 0.48 10.13 -11.76
N PHE A 177 -0.42 11.01 -12.18
CA PHE A 177 -1.67 10.57 -12.81
C PHE A 177 -1.47 9.84 -14.17
N ALA A 178 -0.31 10.02 -14.81
CA ALA A 178 -0.04 9.50 -16.16
C ALA A 178 -0.11 7.96 -16.32
N PHE A 179 -0.08 7.16 -15.24
CA PHE A 179 -0.27 5.71 -15.35
C PHE A 179 -1.75 5.28 -15.42
N ILE A 180 -2.69 6.17 -15.07
CA ILE A 180 -4.11 5.85 -14.94
C ILE A 180 -4.76 5.41 -16.26
N PRO A 181 -4.50 6.04 -17.41
CA PRO A 181 -5.06 5.57 -18.68
C PRO A 181 -4.69 4.11 -18.97
N SER A 182 -3.43 3.73 -18.77
CA SER A 182 -2.97 2.35 -18.99
C SER A 182 -3.59 1.37 -18.00
N LEU A 183 -3.65 1.73 -16.71
CA LEU A 183 -4.29 0.89 -15.69
C LEU A 183 -5.78 0.68 -16.00
N TYR A 184 -6.49 1.74 -16.35
CA TYR A 184 -7.91 1.68 -16.70
C TYR A 184 -8.16 0.73 -17.88
N GLN A 185 -7.37 0.81 -18.94
CA GLN A 185 -7.50 -0.11 -20.09
C GLN A 185 -7.25 -1.57 -19.69
N GLN A 186 -6.26 -1.81 -18.83
CA GLN A 186 -5.99 -3.16 -18.29
C GLN A 186 -7.19 -3.67 -17.47
N LEU A 187 -7.68 -2.90 -16.51
CA LEU A 187 -8.82 -3.29 -15.67
C LEU A 187 -10.07 -3.55 -16.52
N LYS A 188 -10.37 -2.66 -17.47
CA LYS A 188 -11.50 -2.81 -18.39
C LYS A 188 -11.38 -4.05 -19.28
N SER A 189 -10.16 -4.40 -19.71
CA SER A 189 -9.93 -5.62 -20.51
C SER A 189 -10.11 -6.90 -19.71
N LEU A 190 -9.87 -6.86 -18.40
CA LEU A 190 -10.00 -8.01 -17.50
C LEU A 190 -11.45 -8.22 -17.02
N GLY A 191 -12.33 -7.24 -17.20
CA GLY A 191 -13.75 -7.33 -16.79
C GLY A 191 -13.96 -7.43 -15.28
N ILE A 192 -12.98 -6.98 -14.50
CA ILE A 192 -13.02 -6.86 -13.03
C ILE A 192 -13.61 -5.50 -12.67
#